data_AF-A0A9D1ATF5-F1
#
_entry.id   AF-A0A9D1ATF5-F1
#
_cell.length_a   1.000
_cell.length_b   1.000
_cell.length_c   1.000
_cell.angle_alpha   90.00
_cell.angle_beta   90.00
_cell.angle_gamma   90.00
#
_symmetry.space_group_name_H-M   'P 1'
#
loop_
_entity.id
_entity.type
_entity.pdbx_description
1 polymer ?
#
loop_
_entity_poly.entity_id
_entity_poly.type
_entity_poly.pdbx_seq_one_letter_code
_entity_poly.pdbx_strand_id
1 'polypeptide(L)'
;MPIYHHRSTIADATPEILFAWHERPGAFRRLTPPWDPVRVLDRSGEGLGVGVELQLEVRVGPAPVRWTAVHTRCEPPQGFTDEARSGPFRRWVHHHRFTSAAGGALLEDEIEWEAPLGGLGAALGRVERRLERVFDFRHRRTRDDLSRHIRCWDRPRLRVLISGSSGLIGRELTAFLDAGGHEVIPLVRSRDRPGVYASFSEGILDPAELEGFDAVIHLAGAPIATERWSDARREVIRRSRIDSTALLARTLASLSDPPEVFISGSAVGVYGDSGDAVCTEEASAGDTFLAGVCTEWEAAARPAQEAGIRVVYLRTGLVLSGWGGMLGLMVPLFQAGLGGRLGSGRQQQAWIHLDDHLGLVHEILFDPRYRGPINATAPSPVRQSELAGALGRVLHRPALAPTPAAALRLALGRRKADELVLQGQRAVPAAAEALGFSWLYPELEPALAHALGR
;
A
#
# COMPACT_ATOMS: atom_id res chain seq x y z
N MET A 1 -15.33 -19.34 29.39
CA MET A 1 -15.23 -18.45 28.22
C MET A 1 -14.16 -19.02 27.30
N PRO A 2 -14.37 -19.04 25.97
CA PRO A 2 -13.31 -19.40 25.04
C PRO A 2 -12.15 -18.39 25.13
N ILE A 3 -10.93 -18.90 25.02
CA ILE A 3 -9.71 -18.11 24.91
C ILE A 3 -9.06 -18.49 23.58
N TYR A 4 -8.75 -17.49 22.78
CA TYR A 4 -7.98 -17.65 21.55
C TYR A 4 -6.54 -17.18 21.80
N HIS A 5 -5.56 -17.95 21.32
CA HIS A 5 -4.14 -17.60 21.42
C HIS A 5 -3.50 -17.60 20.05
N HIS A 6 -2.68 -16.59 19.77
CA HIS A 6 -1.77 -16.57 18.63
C HIS A 6 -0.40 -16.10 19.09
N ARG A 7 0.66 -16.68 18.53
CA ARG A 7 2.03 -16.33 18.87
C ARG A 7 2.92 -16.34 17.65
N SER A 8 3.86 -15.41 17.59
CA SER A 8 4.89 -15.37 16.54
C SER A 8 6.18 -14.79 17.07
N THR A 9 7.30 -15.39 16.69
CA THR A 9 8.61 -14.77 16.87
C THR A 9 8.85 -13.77 15.75
N ILE A 10 9.25 -12.56 16.11
CA ILE A 10 9.71 -11.51 15.21
C ILE A 10 11.24 -11.47 15.32
N ALA A 11 11.91 -11.88 14.25
CA ALA A 11 13.37 -11.92 14.20
C ALA A 11 13.96 -10.50 14.35
N ASP A 12 15.11 -10.42 15.01
CA ASP A 12 15.91 -9.20 15.23
C ASP A 12 15.19 -8.07 15.99
N ALA A 13 13.96 -8.29 16.44
CA ALA A 13 13.19 -7.35 17.26
C ALA A 13 13.50 -7.52 18.75
N THR A 14 13.30 -6.47 19.52
CA THR A 14 13.20 -6.52 21.00
C THR A 14 11.77 -6.19 21.43
N PRO A 15 11.38 -6.48 22.69
CA PRO A 15 10.10 -6.02 23.23
C PRO A 15 9.91 -4.50 23.09
N GLU A 16 10.97 -3.71 23.24
CA GLU A 16 10.94 -2.25 23.06
C GLU A 16 10.59 -1.85 21.62
N ILE A 17 11.19 -2.53 20.63
CA ILE A 17 10.88 -2.30 19.21
C ILE A 17 9.42 -2.67 18.90
N LEU A 18 8.97 -3.82 19.40
CA LEU A 18 7.58 -4.27 19.23
C LEU A 18 6.61 -3.25 19.84
N PHE A 19 6.82 -2.88 21.10
CA PHE A 19 5.97 -1.93 21.81
C PHE A 19 5.94 -0.59 21.08
N ALA A 20 7.10 -0.02 20.74
CA ALA A 20 7.21 1.27 20.06
C ALA A 20 6.54 1.26 18.69
N TRP A 21 6.60 0.16 17.93
CA TRP A 21 5.88 0.04 16.66
C TRP A 21 4.37 0.03 16.88
N HIS A 22 3.86 -0.76 17.83
CA HIS A 22 2.42 -0.83 18.13
C HIS A 22 1.85 0.49 18.69
N GLU A 23 2.67 1.27 19.38
CA GLU A 23 2.27 2.56 19.96
C GLU A 23 2.03 3.63 18.90
N ARG A 24 2.70 3.54 17.75
CA ARG A 24 2.67 4.58 16.73
C ARG A 24 1.35 4.59 15.95
N PRO A 25 0.84 5.79 15.56
CA PRO A 25 -0.48 5.92 14.92
C PRO A 25 -0.69 5.06 13.67
N GLY A 26 0.37 4.87 12.88
CA GLY A 26 0.33 4.07 11.65
C GLY A 26 0.02 2.59 11.88
N ALA A 27 0.41 2.02 13.03
CA ALA A 27 0.34 0.59 13.27
C ALA A 27 -1.09 0.04 13.23
N PHE A 28 -2.07 0.77 13.79
CA PHE A 28 -3.47 0.34 13.76
C PHE A 28 -3.98 0.15 12.32
N ARG A 29 -3.64 1.10 11.42
CA ARG A 29 -4.01 0.99 10.00
C ARG A 29 -3.29 -0.18 9.35
N ARG A 30 -2.00 -0.38 9.62
CA ARG A 30 -1.22 -1.50 9.06
C ARG A 30 -1.80 -2.85 9.50
N LEU A 31 -2.18 -2.98 10.77
CA LEU A 31 -2.77 -4.20 11.35
C LEU A 31 -4.21 -4.48 10.89
N THR A 32 -4.91 -3.50 10.30
CA THR A 32 -6.29 -3.69 9.84
C THR A 32 -6.31 -4.51 8.54
N PRO A 33 -6.91 -5.71 8.51
CA PRO A 33 -6.98 -6.51 7.30
C PRO A 33 -7.88 -5.86 6.24
N PRO A 34 -7.49 -5.83 4.96
CA PRO A 34 -8.29 -5.17 3.91
C PRO A 34 -9.67 -5.79 3.67
N TRP A 35 -9.84 -7.09 3.95
CA TRP A 35 -11.10 -7.81 3.81
C TRP A 35 -12.03 -7.67 5.04
N ASP A 36 -11.53 -7.07 6.12
CA ASP A 36 -12.30 -6.80 7.34
C ASP A 36 -12.08 -5.36 7.80
N PRO A 37 -12.49 -4.38 6.96
CA PRO A 37 -12.13 -2.98 7.17
C PRO A 37 -12.78 -2.42 8.44
N VAL A 38 -11.96 -1.71 9.21
CA VAL A 38 -12.39 -0.98 10.41
C VAL A 38 -12.30 0.52 10.14
N ARG A 39 -13.38 1.25 10.44
CA ARG A 39 -13.39 2.71 10.36
C ARG A 39 -13.30 3.28 11.77
N VAL A 40 -12.25 4.06 12.03
CA VAL A 40 -12.16 4.85 13.27
C VAL A 40 -13.12 6.03 13.14
N LEU A 41 -14.10 6.11 14.04
CA LEU A 41 -15.09 7.17 14.12
C LEU A 41 -14.59 8.31 15.01
N ASP A 42 -14.00 7.95 16.14
CA ASP A 42 -13.47 8.88 17.13
C ASP A 42 -12.34 8.22 17.93
N ARG A 43 -11.46 9.03 18.49
CA ARG A 43 -10.36 8.60 19.35
C ARG A 43 -10.15 9.62 20.46
N SER A 44 -10.12 9.13 21.70
CA SER A 44 -9.74 9.92 22.88
C SER A 44 -8.40 9.44 23.42
N GLY A 45 -7.42 10.34 23.51
CA GLY A 45 -6.05 10.05 23.97
C GLY A 45 -5.09 9.57 22.88
N GLU A 46 -3.79 9.53 23.21
CA GLU A 46 -2.69 9.19 22.30
C GLU A 46 -1.94 7.92 22.76
N GLY A 47 -1.25 7.26 21.83
CA GLY A 47 -0.49 6.03 22.11
C GLY A 47 -1.34 4.87 22.64
N LEU A 48 -0.78 4.11 23.58
CA LEU A 48 -1.40 2.91 24.19
C LEU A 48 -1.71 3.09 25.67
N GLY A 49 -1.70 4.32 26.19
CA GLY A 49 -1.92 4.59 27.61
C GLY A 49 -3.29 4.14 28.11
N VAL A 50 -3.38 3.85 29.41
CA VAL A 50 -4.64 3.47 30.06
C VAL A 50 -5.68 4.58 29.90
N GLY A 51 -6.90 4.20 29.52
CA GLY A 51 -8.02 5.12 29.30
C GLY A 51 -8.13 5.68 27.88
N VAL A 52 -7.15 5.40 27.01
CA VAL A 52 -7.30 5.65 25.57
C VAL A 52 -8.51 4.89 25.05
N GLU A 53 -9.43 5.59 24.39
CA GLU A 53 -10.67 5.04 23.86
C GLU A 53 -10.70 5.18 22.34
N LEU A 54 -11.07 4.09 21.66
CA LEU A 54 -11.29 4.03 20.22
C LEU A 54 -12.76 3.70 19.95
N GLN A 55 -13.43 4.60 19.24
CA GLN A 55 -14.76 4.33 18.70
C GLN A 55 -14.62 3.88 17.25
N LEU A 56 -15.00 2.65 17.01
CA LEU A 56 -14.82 1.95 15.75
C LEU A 56 -16.17 1.63 15.13
N GLU A 57 -16.23 1.61 13.82
CA GLU A 57 -17.28 0.96 13.06
C GLU A 57 -16.71 -0.28 12.40
N VAL A 58 -17.27 -1.43 12.75
CA VAL A 58 -16.91 -2.74 12.22
C VAL A 58 -18.07 -3.35 11.46
N ARG A 59 -17.78 -4.35 10.62
CA ARG A 59 -18.81 -5.10 9.88
C ARG A 59 -19.08 -6.44 10.56
N VAL A 60 -20.34 -6.67 10.88
CA VAL A 60 -20.85 -7.98 11.31
C VAL A 60 -21.82 -8.47 10.24
N GLY A 61 -21.31 -9.27 9.31
CA GLY A 61 -22.03 -9.59 8.09
C GLY A 61 -22.35 -8.32 7.28
N PRO A 62 -23.61 -8.11 6.85
CA PRO A 62 -23.99 -6.93 6.08
C PRO A 62 -24.24 -5.68 6.93
N ALA A 63 -24.22 -5.77 8.26
CA ALA A 63 -24.58 -4.66 9.16
C ALA A 63 -23.33 -3.93 9.70
N PRO A 64 -23.31 -2.58 9.67
CA PRO A 64 -22.34 -1.81 10.44
C PRO A 64 -22.69 -1.85 11.92
N VAL A 65 -21.70 -2.07 12.79
CA VAL A 65 -21.84 -2.11 14.24
C VAL A 65 -20.79 -1.20 14.86
N ARG A 66 -21.21 -0.35 15.81
CA ARG A 66 -20.28 0.46 16.60
C ARG A 66 -19.63 -0.40 17.67
N TRP A 67 -18.31 -0.25 17.84
CA TRP A 67 -17.50 -0.90 18.85
C TRP A 67 -16.68 0.16 19.57
N THR A 68 -16.84 0.28 20.88
CA THR A 68 -15.97 1.08 21.75
C THR A 68 -14.93 0.20 22.43
N ALA A 69 -13.66 0.34 22.06
CA ALA A 69 -12.52 -0.34 22.69
C ALA A 69 -11.77 0.64 23.59
N VAL A 70 -11.33 0.17 24.77
CA VAL A 70 -10.60 0.98 25.75
C VAL A 70 -9.33 0.24 26.17
N HIS A 71 -8.19 0.92 26.19
CA HIS A 71 -6.98 0.36 26.78
C HIS A 71 -7.10 0.37 28.31
N THR A 72 -7.09 -0.82 28.93
CA THR A 72 -7.27 -0.97 30.39
C THR A 72 -5.95 -1.23 31.12
N ARG A 73 -4.93 -1.71 30.40
CA ARG A 73 -3.57 -1.91 30.92
C ARG A 73 -2.53 -1.51 29.88
N CYS A 74 -1.42 -0.98 30.34
CA CYS A 74 -0.27 -0.64 29.52
C CYS A 74 0.99 -0.74 30.38
N GLU A 75 1.87 -1.67 30.03
CA GLU A 75 3.11 -1.96 30.74
C GLU A 75 4.24 -1.93 29.71
N PRO A 76 4.81 -0.75 29.38
CA PRO A 76 5.90 -0.66 28.41
C PRO A 76 7.20 -1.23 28.98
N PRO A 77 7.98 -2.02 28.21
CA PRO A 77 7.71 -2.52 26.85
C PRO A 77 7.00 -3.88 26.80
N GLN A 78 6.52 -4.42 27.91
CA GLN A 78 5.98 -5.79 28.02
C GLN A 78 4.62 -6.01 27.35
N GLY A 79 3.80 -4.97 27.15
CA GLY A 79 2.52 -5.14 26.46
C GLY A 79 1.42 -4.16 26.87
N PHE A 80 0.21 -4.41 26.36
CA PHE A 80 -1.00 -3.64 26.68
C PHE A 80 -2.25 -4.52 26.53
N THR A 81 -3.37 -4.06 27.10
CA THR A 81 -4.65 -4.77 27.02
C THR A 81 -5.74 -3.81 26.54
N ASP A 82 -6.51 -4.24 25.53
CA ASP A 82 -7.74 -3.57 25.11
C ASP A 82 -8.99 -4.38 25.50
N GLU A 83 -10.01 -3.68 25.99
CA GLU A 83 -11.30 -4.26 26.37
C GLU A 83 -12.44 -3.57 25.60
N ALA A 84 -13.41 -4.36 25.14
CA ALA A 84 -14.62 -3.78 24.57
C ALA A 84 -15.56 -3.29 25.67
N ARG A 85 -15.83 -1.99 25.72
CA ARG A 85 -16.93 -1.41 26.51
C ARG A 85 -18.30 -1.72 25.90
N SER A 86 -18.36 -1.69 24.57
CA SER A 86 -19.55 -2.02 23.79
C SER A 86 -19.12 -2.54 22.41
N GLY A 87 -19.94 -3.39 21.80
CA GLY A 87 -19.60 -3.94 20.49
C GLY A 87 -20.35 -5.22 20.16
N PRO A 88 -19.86 -5.99 19.19
CA PRO A 88 -20.53 -7.19 18.71
C PRO A 88 -20.37 -8.41 19.62
N PHE A 89 -19.47 -8.34 20.61
CA PHE A 89 -19.25 -9.37 21.62
C PHE A 89 -19.80 -8.92 22.98
N ARG A 90 -20.28 -9.85 23.79
CA ARG A 90 -20.70 -9.57 25.18
C ARG A 90 -19.52 -9.21 26.07
N ARG A 91 -18.39 -9.86 25.80
CA ARG A 91 -17.10 -9.60 26.43
C ARG A 91 -16.01 -9.79 25.39
N TRP A 92 -15.04 -8.91 25.41
CA TRP A 92 -13.82 -8.97 24.61
C TRP A 92 -12.71 -8.34 25.43
N VAL A 93 -11.69 -9.12 25.74
CA VAL A 93 -10.45 -8.68 26.38
C VAL A 93 -9.32 -9.22 25.54
N HIS A 94 -8.51 -8.34 24.97
CA HIS A 94 -7.39 -8.70 24.12
C HIS A 94 -6.09 -8.22 24.78
N HIS A 95 -5.27 -9.19 25.19
CA HIS A 95 -3.94 -8.96 25.74
C HIS A 95 -2.89 -9.09 24.64
N HIS A 96 -2.04 -8.08 24.51
CA HIS A 96 -0.86 -8.06 23.66
C HIS A 96 0.35 -8.17 24.57
N ARG A 97 1.16 -9.22 24.41
CA ARG A 97 2.37 -9.43 25.22
C ARG A 97 3.60 -9.50 24.34
N PHE A 98 4.65 -8.81 24.78
CA PHE A 98 5.94 -8.75 24.12
C PHE A 98 7.01 -9.28 25.08
N THR A 99 7.65 -10.38 24.73
CA THR A 99 8.71 -10.98 25.56
C THR A 99 9.96 -11.26 24.73
N SER A 100 11.12 -11.33 25.40
CA SER A 100 12.38 -11.65 24.71
C SER A 100 12.36 -13.11 24.26
N ALA A 101 12.90 -13.39 23.06
CA ALA A 101 13.06 -14.73 22.52
C ALA A 101 14.45 -14.91 21.92
N ALA A 102 14.88 -16.16 21.72
CA ALA A 102 16.14 -16.41 21.02
C ALA A 102 16.08 -15.84 19.58
N GLY A 103 16.99 -14.92 19.25
CA GLY A 103 17.06 -14.30 17.92
C GLY A 103 15.99 -13.24 17.63
N GLY A 104 15.27 -12.75 18.65
CA GLY A 104 14.27 -11.69 18.46
C GLY A 104 13.33 -11.51 19.65
N ALA A 105 12.06 -11.19 19.38
CA ALA A 105 11.03 -11.03 20.39
C ALA A 105 9.77 -11.84 20.03
N LEU A 106 9.09 -12.34 21.05
CA LEU A 106 7.83 -13.04 20.93
C LEU A 106 6.67 -12.05 21.04
N LEU A 107 5.82 -12.04 20.03
CA LEU A 107 4.52 -11.38 19.99
C LEU A 107 3.44 -12.41 20.32
N GLU A 108 2.69 -12.19 21.40
CA GLU A 108 1.57 -13.05 21.80
C GLU A 108 0.29 -12.23 21.91
N ASP A 109 -0.76 -12.72 21.25
CA ASP A 109 -2.11 -12.21 21.34
C ASP A 109 -3.00 -13.24 22.02
N GLU A 110 -3.64 -12.84 23.12
CA GLU A 110 -4.59 -13.66 23.88
C GLU A 110 -5.92 -12.93 23.99
N ILE A 111 -7.00 -13.59 23.54
CA ILE A 111 -8.33 -12.98 23.44
C ILE A 111 -9.31 -13.80 24.25
N GLU A 112 -9.82 -13.21 25.34
CA GLU A 112 -10.98 -13.70 26.05
C GLU A 112 -12.24 -13.11 25.41
N TRP A 113 -13.18 -13.94 24.97
CA TRP A 113 -14.38 -13.43 24.32
C TRP A 113 -15.65 -14.21 24.66
N GLU A 114 -16.81 -13.56 24.51
CA GLU A 114 -18.13 -14.16 24.62
C GLU A 114 -19.06 -13.72 23.47
N ALA A 115 -19.65 -14.68 22.78
CA ALA A 115 -20.56 -14.44 21.65
C ALA A 115 -21.87 -13.75 22.09
N PRO A 116 -22.52 -12.95 21.23
CA PRO A 116 -23.64 -12.09 21.63
C PRO A 116 -24.92 -12.79 22.16
N LEU A 117 -25.08 -14.12 22.06
CA LEU A 117 -26.31 -14.83 22.48
C LEU A 117 -26.12 -16.22 23.11
N GLY A 118 -24.97 -16.53 23.73
CA GLY A 118 -24.82 -17.72 24.59
C GLY A 118 -25.08 -19.10 23.96
N GLY A 119 -25.20 -19.24 22.62
CA GLY A 119 -25.60 -20.48 21.98
C GLY A 119 -24.95 -20.78 20.62
N LEU A 120 -24.58 -22.06 20.47
CA LEU A 120 -24.19 -22.84 19.27
C LEU A 120 -22.72 -22.80 18.80
N GLY A 121 -22.07 -23.96 18.92
CA GLY A 121 -20.70 -24.24 18.44
C GLY A 121 -20.45 -23.96 16.95
N ALA A 122 -21.50 -23.94 16.12
CA ALA A 122 -21.40 -23.54 14.70
C ALA A 122 -21.14 -22.03 14.49
N ALA A 123 -21.52 -21.18 15.46
CA ALA A 123 -21.12 -19.78 15.49
C ALA A 123 -19.70 -19.64 16.05
N LEU A 124 -19.36 -20.41 17.10
CA LEU A 124 -18.03 -20.41 17.71
C LEU A 124 -16.93 -20.75 16.69
N GLY A 125 -17.06 -21.85 15.94
CA GLY A 125 -16.07 -22.21 14.92
C GLY A 125 -15.96 -21.23 13.75
N ARG A 126 -16.98 -20.38 13.51
CA ARG A 126 -16.89 -19.27 12.53
C ARG A 126 -16.13 -18.08 13.08
N VAL A 127 -16.27 -17.78 14.37
CA VAL A 127 -15.50 -16.74 15.06
C VAL A 127 -14.04 -17.15 15.15
N GLU A 128 -13.73 -18.36 15.59
CA GLU A 128 -12.34 -18.86 15.69
C GLU A 128 -11.61 -18.79 14.35
N ARG A 129 -12.20 -19.28 13.25
CA ARG A 129 -11.60 -19.15 11.91
C ARG A 129 -11.41 -17.70 11.47
N ARG A 130 -12.27 -16.78 11.90
CA ARG A 130 -12.11 -15.35 11.63
C ARG A 130 -10.94 -14.79 12.44
N LEU A 131 -10.84 -15.14 13.73
CA LEU A 131 -9.72 -14.75 14.59
C LEU A 131 -8.40 -15.28 14.03
N GLU A 132 -8.31 -16.57 13.71
CA GLU A 132 -7.13 -17.19 13.09
C GLU A 132 -6.65 -16.39 11.88
N ARG A 133 -7.55 -16.12 10.93
CA ARG A 133 -7.24 -15.34 9.73
C ARG A 133 -6.79 -13.90 10.02
N VAL A 134 -7.45 -13.22 10.96
CA VAL A 134 -7.12 -11.83 11.31
C VAL A 134 -5.75 -11.78 12.01
N PHE A 135 -5.48 -12.68 12.94
CA PHE A 135 -4.25 -12.68 13.71
C PHE A 135 -3.06 -13.24 12.94
N ASP A 136 -3.26 -14.21 12.04
CA ASP A 136 -2.25 -14.59 11.05
C ASP A 136 -1.81 -13.38 10.19
N PHE A 137 -2.78 -12.59 9.72
CA PHE A 137 -2.47 -11.35 8.99
C PHE A 137 -1.74 -10.34 9.87
N ARG A 138 -2.23 -10.06 11.08
CA ARG A 138 -1.64 -9.08 11.99
C ARG A 138 -0.19 -9.45 12.34
N HIS A 139 0.06 -10.69 12.74
CA HIS A 139 1.40 -11.13 13.10
C HIS A 139 2.34 -11.17 11.88
N ARG A 140 1.86 -11.59 10.71
CA ARG A 140 2.65 -11.53 9.47
C ARG A 140 2.96 -10.09 9.09
N ARG A 141 1.98 -9.18 9.18
CA ARG A 141 2.16 -7.75 8.91
C ARG A 141 3.19 -7.12 9.84
N THR A 142 3.10 -7.40 11.15
CA THR A 142 4.09 -6.92 12.12
C THR A 142 5.48 -7.42 11.78
N ARG A 143 5.62 -8.70 11.43
CA ARG A 143 6.90 -9.29 10.99
C ARG A 143 7.44 -8.59 9.75
N ASP A 144 6.61 -8.46 8.73
CA ASP A 144 6.97 -7.90 7.43
C ASP A 144 7.40 -6.43 7.57
N ASP A 145 6.62 -5.62 8.29
CA ASP A 145 6.94 -4.21 8.51
C ASP A 145 8.21 -4.04 9.35
N LEU A 146 8.38 -4.82 10.44
CA LEU A 146 9.57 -4.73 11.29
C LEU A 146 10.83 -5.26 10.62
N SER A 147 10.74 -6.27 9.75
CA SER A 147 11.90 -6.76 8.96
C SER A 147 12.56 -5.68 8.10
N ARG A 148 11.82 -4.58 7.81
CA ARG A 148 12.25 -3.42 7.05
C ARG A 148 12.73 -2.30 7.97
N HIS A 149 11.92 -1.94 8.97
CA HIS A 149 12.23 -0.86 9.91
C HIS A 149 13.43 -1.16 10.80
N ILE A 150 13.64 -2.41 11.20
CA ILE A 150 14.76 -2.80 12.07
C ILE A 150 16.12 -2.48 11.42
N ARG A 151 16.22 -2.64 10.09
CA ARG A 151 17.46 -2.38 9.33
C ARG A 151 17.94 -0.93 9.42
N CYS A 152 17.04 0.00 9.74
CA CYS A 152 17.33 1.42 9.92
C CYS A 152 16.84 1.94 11.28
N TRP A 153 16.65 1.05 12.26
CA TRP A 153 16.07 1.45 13.54
C TRP A 153 16.92 2.50 14.24
N ASP A 154 18.24 2.37 14.20
CA ASP A 154 19.16 3.33 14.83
C ASP A 154 19.46 4.57 13.98
N ARG A 155 18.87 4.67 12.77
CA ARG A 155 19.01 5.86 11.93
C ARG A 155 18.05 6.97 12.37
N PRO A 156 18.38 8.25 12.10
CA PRO A 156 17.46 9.35 12.34
C PRO A 156 16.10 9.12 11.70
N ARG A 157 15.05 9.57 12.38
CA ARG A 157 13.70 9.62 11.78
C ARG A 157 13.67 10.71 10.73
N LEU A 158 12.86 10.46 9.71
CA LEU A 158 12.79 11.30 8.53
C LEU A 158 11.50 12.10 8.59
N ARG A 159 11.55 13.32 8.10
CA ARG A 159 10.42 14.17 7.82
C ARG A 159 10.12 14.08 6.33
N VAL A 160 8.99 13.47 6.00
CA VAL A 160 8.66 13.05 4.63
C VAL A 160 7.40 13.74 4.14
N LEU A 161 7.51 14.52 3.07
CA LEU A 161 6.36 15.13 2.40
C LEU A 161 5.78 14.16 1.36
N ILE A 162 4.49 13.84 1.45
CA ILE A 162 3.84 12.92 0.50
C ILE A 162 2.64 13.57 -0.17
N SER A 163 2.72 13.75 -1.48
CA SER A 163 1.53 14.05 -2.29
C SER A 163 0.81 12.78 -2.70
N GLY A 164 -0.51 12.85 -2.89
CA GLY A 164 -1.31 11.65 -3.17
C GLY A 164 -1.45 10.72 -1.96
N SER A 165 -1.16 11.22 -0.76
CA SER A 165 -1.30 10.52 0.54
C SER A 165 -2.72 10.02 0.81
N SER A 166 -3.75 10.58 0.17
CA SER A 166 -5.13 10.08 0.26
C SER A 166 -5.45 8.93 -0.72
N GLY A 167 -4.54 8.59 -1.62
CA GLY A 167 -4.68 7.48 -2.58
C GLY A 167 -4.36 6.13 -1.95
N LEU A 168 -4.55 5.04 -2.71
CA LEU A 168 -4.35 3.67 -2.20
C LEU A 168 -2.91 3.45 -1.70
N ILE A 169 -1.91 3.73 -2.53
CA ILE A 169 -0.49 3.58 -2.15
C ILE A 169 -0.13 4.60 -1.06
N GLY A 170 -0.49 5.87 -1.26
CA GLY A 170 -0.14 6.95 -0.34
C GLY A 170 -0.64 6.73 1.09
N ARG A 171 -1.87 6.25 1.28
CA ARG A 171 -2.42 5.98 2.63
C ARG A 171 -1.64 4.89 3.36
N GLU A 172 -1.27 3.84 2.63
CA GLU A 172 -0.56 2.70 3.18
C GLU A 172 0.91 3.04 3.42
N LEU A 173 1.52 3.85 2.56
CA LEU A 173 2.87 4.37 2.73
C LEU A 173 2.96 5.29 3.94
N THR A 174 2.01 6.22 4.12
CA THR A 174 1.93 7.08 5.31
C THR A 174 1.87 6.23 6.57
N ALA A 175 0.95 5.28 6.66
CA ALA A 175 0.85 4.42 7.84
C ALA A 175 2.08 3.53 8.07
N PHE A 176 2.72 3.06 7.00
CA PHE A 176 3.93 2.26 7.08
C PHE A 176 5.12 3.07 7.63
N LEU A 177 5.30 4.30 7.14
CA LEU A 177 6.36 5.20 7.60
C LEU A 177 6.09 5.75 9.01
N ASP A 178 4.84 6.12 9.32
CA ASP A 178 4.42 6.56 10.66
C ASP A 178 4.67 5.44 11.70
N ALA A 179 4.38 4.18 11.36
CA ALA A 179 4.68 3.03 12.23
C ALA A 179 6.20 2.81 12.40
N GLY A 180 7.01 3.21 11.41
CA GLY A 180 8.47 3.31 11.50
C GLY A 180 8.98 4.47 12.36
N GLY A 181 8.11 5.41 12.73
CA GLY A 181 8.42 6.58 13.54
C GLY A 181 8.88 7.79 12.73
N HIS A 182 8.70 7.77 11.40
CA HIS A 182 8.94 8.94 10.55
C HIS A 182 7.79 9.95 10.72
N GLU A 183 8.06 11.23 10.50
CA GLU A 183 7.04 12.28 10.47
C GLU A 183 6.55 12.43 9.04
N VAL A 184 5.31 12.02 8.75
CA VAL A 184 4.75 12.10 7.40
C VAL A 184 3.79 13.28 7.27
N ILE A 185 4.11 14.23 6.40
CA ILE A 185 3.28 15.40 6.14
C ILE A 185 2.61 15.25 4.77
N PRO A 186 1.28 15.33 4.69
CA PRO A 186 0.60 15.25 3.41
C PRO A 186 0.73 16.57 2.64
N LEU A 187 1.00 16.49 1.33
CA LEU A 187 0.79 17.59 0.40
C LEU A 187 -0.68 17.54 -0.08
N VAL A 188 -1.47 18.51 0.35
CA VAL A 188 -2.91 18.57 0.15
C VAL A 188 -3.29 19.60 -0.92
N ARG A 189 -4.46 19.39 -1.54
CA ARG A 189 -5.01 20.29 -2.58
C ARG A 189 -6.15 21.18 -2.08
N SER A 190 -6.36 21.19 -0.77
CA SER A 190 -7.47 21.92 -0.15
C SER A 190 -6.99 22.45 1.19
N ARG A 191 -7.23 23.75 1.44
CA ARG A 191 -6.76 24.46 2.64
C ARG A 191 -7.46 24.04 3.93
N ASP A 192 -8.57 23.33 3.83
CA ASP A 192 -9.33 22.77 4.95
C ASP A 192 -8.74 21.48 5.51
N ARG A 193 -7.73 20.90 4.84
CA ARG A 193 -7.05 19.68 5.29
C ARG A 193 -5.70 20.03 5.91
N PRO A 194 -5.30 19.34 6.99
CA PRO A 194 -3.97 19.49 7.55
C PRO A 194 -2.92 19.01 6.54
N GLY A 195 -1.83 19.76 6.40
CA GLY A 195 -0.74 19.48 5.47
C GLY A 195 -0.21 20.73 4.77
N VAL A 196 0.79 20.54 3.91
CA VAL A 196 1.31 21.60 3.02
C VAL A 196 0.30 21.79 1.89
N TYR A 197 -0.08 23.02 1.60
CA TYR A 197 -1.08 23.30 0.56
C TYR A 197 -0.42 23.49 -0.82
N ALA A 198 -0.99 22.84 -1.83
CA ALA A 198 -0.62 23.04 -3.23
C ALA A 198 -1.84 23.17 -4.14
N SER A 199 -1.80 24.14 -5.07
CA SER A 199 -2.71 24.22 -6.21
C SER A 199 -1.92 24.05 -7.50
N PHE A 200 -1.86 22.82 -8.01
CA PHE A 200 -1.10 22.51 -9.23
C PHE A 200 -1.65 23.22 -10.47
N SER A 201 -2.97 23.43 -10.54
CA SER A 201 -3.61 24.15 -11.65
C SER A 201 -3.30 25.63 -11.66
N GLU A 202 -3.09 26.22 -10.48
CA GLU A 202 -2.80 27.66 -10.32
C GLU A 202 -1.30 27.93 -10.13
N GLY A 203 -0.46 26.88 -10.08
CA GLY A 203 0.97 27.00 -9.84
C GLY A 203 1.33 27.44 -8.43
N ILE A 204 0.45 27.22 -7.45
CA ILE A 204 0.65 27.66 -6.06
C ILE A 204 1.31 26.52 -5.28
N LEU A 205 2.51 26.78 -4.77
CA LEU A 205 3.21 25.97 -3.78
C LEU A 205 4.23 26.90 -3.11
N ASP A 206 4.05 27.19 -1.82
CA ASP A 206 4.91 28.12 -1.08
C ASP A 206 6.25 27.42 -0.75
N PRO A 207 7.40 27.85 -1.30
CA PRO A 207 8.69 27.23 -1.02
C PRO A 207 9.02 27.17 0.48
N ALA A 208 8.59 28.17 1.27
CA ALA A 208 8.86 28.20 2.71
C ALA A 208 8.20 27.03 3.47
N GLU A 209 7.10 26.47 2.94
CA GLU A 209 6.46 25.28 3.51
C GLU A 209 7.17 23.97 3.14
N LEU A 210 8.20 23.98 2.27
CA LEU A 210 8.97 22.79 1.87
C LEU A 210 10.41 22.74 2.42
N GLU A 211 10.83 23.75 3.19
CA GLU A 211 12.14 23.74 3.85
C GLU A 211 12.21 22.69 4.96
N GLY A 212 13.37 22.05 5.12
CA GLY A 212 13.65 21.10 6.22
C GLY A 212 12.92 19.76 6.12
N PHE A 213 12.52 19.34 4.92
CA PHE A 213 12.09 17.97 4.64
C PHE A 213 13.28 17.13 4.21
N ASP A 214 13.44 15.93 4.77
CA ASP A 214 14.50 15.01 4.34
C ASP A 214 14.18 14.36 2.99
N ALA A 215 12.89 14.14 2.71
CA ALA A 215 12.42 13.48 1.51
C ALA A 215 11.06 14.00 1.02
N VAL A 216 10.89 14.01 -0.30
CA VAL A 216 9.61 14.31 -0.94
C VAL A 216 9.19 13.16 -1.85
N ILE A 217 7.95 12.68 -1.69
CA ILE A 217 7.38 11.58 -2.46
C ILE A 217 6.15 12.06 -3.22
N HIS A 218 6.22 12.02 -4.56
CA HIS A 218 5.17 12.49 -5.43
C HIS A 218 4.35 11.35 -6.04
N LEU A 219 3.23 10.99 -5.40
CA LEU A 219 2.30 9.95 -5.89
C LEU A 219 1.00 10.52 -6.47
N ALA A 220 0.84 11.85 -6.51
CA ALA A 220 -0.39 12.46 -6.97
C ALA A 220 -0.56 12.31 -8.50
N GLY A 221 -1.77 11.96 -8.91
CA GLY A 221 -2.14 11.90 -10.33
C GLY A 221 -3.62 11.57 -10.50
N ALA A 222 -4.22 12.05 -11.59
CA ALA A 222 -5.61 11.69 -11.89
C ALA A 222 -5.74 10.18 -12.13
N PRO A 223 -6.78 9.52 -11.58
CA PRO A 223 -7.03 8.09 -11.82
C PRO A 223 -7.22 7.80 -13.32
N ILE A 224 -6.56 6.74 -13.81
CA ILE A 224 -6.62 6.37 -15.23
C ILE A 224 -7.74 5.36 -15.56
N ALA A 225 -8.21 4.60 -14.58
CA ALA A 225 -9.14 3.49 -14.79
C ALA A 225 -10.64 3.88 -14.79
N THR A 226 -11.01 4.99 -14.13
CA THR A 226 -12.40 5.30 -13.74
C THR A 226 -13.27 5.72 -14.92
N GLU A 227 -12.80 6.65 -15.75
CA GLU A 227 -13.59 7.27 -16.82
C GLU A 227 -13.22 6.70 -18.20
N ARG A 228 -14.09 6.90 -19.20
CA ARG A 228 -13.71 6.64 -20.61
C ARG A 228 -12.70 7.69 -21.07
N TRP A 229 -11.80 7.32 -21.98
CA TRP A 229 -10.75 8.22 -22.44
C TRP A 229 -11.19 9.04 -23.67
N SER A 230 -11.81 10.19 -23.39
CA SER A 230 -11.89 11.30 -24.35
C SER A 230 -10.55 12.05 -24.45
N ASP A 231 -10.40 12.93 -25.43
CA ASP A 231 -9.19 13.78 -25.53
C ASP A 231 -9.05 14.70 -24.32
N ALA A 232 -10.17 15.29 -23.85
CA ALA A 232 -10.19 16.07 -22.61
C ALA A 232 -9.72 15.25 -21.40
N ARG A 233 -10.15 13.97 -21.29
CA ARG A 233 -9.72 13.13 -20.17
C ARG A 233 -8.23 12.77 -20.25
N ARG A 234 -7.72 12.49 -21.44
CA ARG A 234 -6.29 12.24 -21.67
C ARG A 234 -5.44 13.45 -21.28
N GLU A 235 -5.90 14.65 -21.59
CA GLU A 235 -5.20 15.87 -21.18
C GLU A 235 -5.19 16.05 -19.65
N VAL A 236 -6.31 15.75 -18.97
CA VAL A 236 -6.33 15.72 -17.50
C VAL A 236 -5.34 14.69 -16.94
N ILE A 237 -5.28 13.49 -17.51
CA ILE A 237 -4.32 12.44 -17.10
C ILE A 237 -2.89 12.94 -17.23
N ARG A 238 -2.57 13.57 -18.37
CA ARG A 238 -1.25 14.12 -18.69
C ARG A 238 -0.87 15.28 -17.76
N ARG A 239 -1.66 16.35 -17.73
CA ARG A 239 -1.40 17.56 -16.91
C ARG A 239 -1.34 17.29 -15.42
N SER A 240 -2.19 16.40 -14.90
CA SER A 240 -2.19 16.06 -13.46
C SER A 240 -0.89 15.42 -12.95
N ARG A 241 -0.02 14.97 -13.86
CA ARG A 241 1.30 14.38 -13.57
C ARG A 241 2.42 15.34 -13.91
N ILE A 242 2.37 15.94 -15.10
CA ILE A 242 3.44 16.82 -15.59
C ILE A 242 3.44 18.14 -14.84
N ASP A 243 2.30 18.85 -14.77
CA ASP A 243 2.24 20.19 -14.19
C ASP A 243 2.57 20.14 -12.70
N SER A 244 2.08 19.11 -12.00
CA SER A 244 2.33 18.89 -10.58
C SER A 244 3.78 18.53 -10.27
N THR A 245 4.38 17.64 -11.07
CA THR A 245 5.81 17.28 -10.94
C THR A 245 6.71 18.47 -11.27
N ALA A 246 6.39 19.21 -12.33
CA ALA A 246 7.18 20.35 -12.75
C ALA A 246 7.13 21.49 -11.70
N LEU A 247 5.97 21.73 -11.08
CA LEU A 247 5.85 22.68 -9.98
C LEU A 247 6.70 22.25 -8.80
N LEU A 248 6.54 21.01 -8.33
CA LEU A 248 7.34 20.47 -7.21
C LEU A 248 8.83 20.55 -7.50
N ALA A 249 9.28 20.05 -8.66
CA ALA A 249 10.70 20.03 -8.99
C ALA A 249 11.34 21.41 -9.03
N ARG A 250 10.65 22.42 -9.59
CA ARG A 250 11.15 23.80 -9.60
C ARG A 250 11.15 24.43 -8.21
N THR A 251 10.12 24.18 -7.40
CA THR A 251 10.07 24.70 -6.03
C THR A 251 11.18 24.09 -5.18
N LEU A 252 11.38 22.77 -5.25
CA LEU A 252 12.46 22.07 -4.54
C LEU A 252 13.85 22.57 -4.95
N ALA A 253 14.04 22.82 -6.25
CA ALA A 253 15.29 23.38 -6.77
C ALA A 253 15.60 24.81 -6.29
N SER A 254 14.61 25.52 -5.74
CA SER A 254 14.76 26.89 -5.22
C SER A 254 14.97 26.98 -3.71
N LEU A 255 14.92 25.85 -3.00
CA LEU A 255 15.05 25.80 -1.54
C LEU A 255 16.48 26.08 -1.10
N SER A 256 16.60 26.63 0.11
CA SER A 256 17.90 26.81 0.77
C SER A 256 18.38 25.51 1.41
N ASP A 257 17.45 24.71 1.94
CA ASP A 257 17.67 23.39 2.52
C ASP A 257 16.80 22.34 1.79
N PRO A 258 17.19 21.95 0.55
CA PRO A 258 16.42 21.02 -0.26
C PRO A 258 16.48 19.59 0.31
N PRO A 259 15.45 18.75 0.04
CA PRO A 259 15.45 17.37 0.48
C PRO A 259 16.59 16.56 -0.14
N GLU A 260 17.08 15.55 0.58
CA GLU A 260 18.10 14.64 0.07
C GLU A 260 17.60 13.81 -1.12
N VAL A 261 16.29 13.53 -1.16
CA VAL A 261 15.68 12.70 -2.19
C VAL A 261 14.29 13.18 -2.61
N PHE A 262 14.08 13.18 -3.94
CA PHE A 262 12.78 13.36 -4.56
C PHE A 262 12.36 12.08 -5.30
N ILE A 263 11.41 11.35 -4.74
CA ILE A 263 10.83 10.15 -5.36
C ILE A 263 9.60 10.58 -6.16
N SER A 264 9.74 10.65 -7.48
CA SER A 264 8.62 10.91 -8.38
C SER A 264 7.96 9.61 -8.81
N GLY A 265 6.64 9.52 -8.70
CA GLY A 265 5.89 8.44 -9.29
C GLY A 265 6.16 8.33 -10.80
N SER A 266 6.15 7.12 -11.32
CA SER A 266 6.12 6.81 -12.74
C SER A 266 5.31 5.51 -12.93
N ALA A 267 5.33 4.93 -14.12
CA ALA A 267 4.72 3.64 -14.38
C ALA A 267 5.56 2.83 -15.37
N VAL A 268 5.48 1.51 -15.25
CA VAL A 268 6.00 0.59 -16.28
C VAL A 268 5.33 0.80 -17.65
N GLY A 269 4.22 1.54 -17.70
CA GLY A 269 3.60 1.98 -18.96
C GLY A 269 4.53 2.84 -19.84
N VAL A 270 5.65 3.33 -19.31
CA VAL A 270 6.72 3.97 -20.09
C VAL A 270 7.23 3.08 -21.24
N TYR A 271 7.19 1.75 -21.07
CA TYR A 271 7.68 0.80 -22.06
C TYR A 271 6.68 0.50 -23.19
N GLY A 272 5.42 0.98 -23.08
CA GLY A 272 4.36 0.63 -24.02
C GLY A 272 4.02 -0.86 -24.01
N ASP A 273 3.60 -1.41 -25.15
CA ASP A 273 3.38 -2.85 -25.32
C ASP A 273 4.69 -3.53 -25.71
N SER A 274 5.32 -4.22 -24.75
CA SER A 274 6.63 -4.87 -24.99
C SER A 274 6.50 -6.28 -25.58
N GLY A 275 5.28 -6.79 -25.76
CA GLY A 275 5.06 -8.18 -26.13
C GLY A 275 5.72 -9.13 -25.13
N ASP A 276 6.65 -9.97 -25.60
CA ASP A 276 7.41 -10.90 -24.75
C ASP A 276 8.83 -10.39 -24.40
N ALA A 277 9.22 -9.21 -24.91
CA ALA A 277 10.53 -8.59 -24.63
C ALA A 277 10.58 -8.11 -23.18
N VAL A 278 11.69 -8.45 -22.50
CA VAL A 278 11.97 -8.03 -21.12
C VAL A 278 12.35 -6.55 -21.11
N CYS A 279 11.73 -5.78 -20.23
CA CYS A 279 12.03 -4.36 -20.04
C CYS A 279 12.72 -4.15 -18.70
N THR A 280 14.03 -3.89 -18.74
CA THR A 280 14.77 -3.36 -17.59
C THR A 280 14.66 -1.83 -17.57
N GLU A 281 15.22 -1.19 -16.56
CA GLU A 281 15.27 0.27 -16.42
C GLU A 281 16.03 0.97 -17.56
N GLU A 282 16.90 0.24 -18.26
CA GLU A 282 17.66 0.69 -19.44
C GLU A 282 16.88 0.60 -20.76
N ALA A 283 15.72 -0.08 -20.76
CA ALA A 283 14.90 -0.22 -21.96
C ALA A 283 14.36 1.13 -22.43
N SER A 284 14.28 1.30 -23.75
CA SER A 284 13.71 2.50 -24.37
C SER A 284 12.22 2.63 -24.07
N ALA A 285 11.73 3.88 -24.06
CA ALA A 285 10.31 4.15 -23.96
C ALA A 285 9.55 3.66 -25.20
N GLY A 286 8.30 3.25 -25.01
CA GLY A 286 7.38 2.89 -26.08
C GLY A 286 6.75 4.10 -26.76
N ASP A 287 5.86 3.85 -27.72
CA ASP A 287 5.21 4.85 -28.56
C ASP A 287 3.70 5.04 -28.28
N THR A 288 3.20 4.45 -27.18
CA THR A 288 1.80 4.59 -26.75
C THR A 288 1.54 5.95 -26.08
N PHE A 289 0.28 6.32 -25.90
CA PHE A 289 -0.04 7.56 -25.18
C PHE A 289 0.44 7.49 -23.73
N LEU A 290 0.23 6.37 -23.03
CA LEU A 290 0.76 6.21 -21.67
C LEU A 290 2.30 6.26 -21.62
N ALA A 291 2.99 5.72 -22.63
CA ALA A 291 4.45 5.81 -22.72
C ALA A 291 4.94 7.26 -22.88
N GLY A 292 4.25 8.04 -23.72
CA GLY A 292 4.48 9.48 -23.86
C GLY A 292 4.24 10.23 -22.55
N VAL A 293 3.13 9.95 -21.86
CA VAL A 293 2.84 10.56 -20.54
C VAL A 293 3.94 10.26 -19.53
N CYS A 294 4.43 9.02 -19.45
CA CYS A 294 5.49 8.66 -18.51
C CYS A 294 6.81 9.35 -18.87
N THR A 295 7.16 9.42 -20.15
CA THR A 295 8.37 10.13 -20.61
C THR A 295 8.33 11.62 -20.26
N GLU A 296 7.21 12.29 -20.53
CA GLU A 296 7.03 13.70 -20.17
C GLU A 296 7.01 13.90 -18.64
N TRP A 297 6.40 12.96 -17.91
CA TRP A 297 6.33 12.98 -16.45
C TRP A 297 7.71 12.86 -15.79
N GLU A 298 8.54 11.93 -16.24
CA GLU A 298 9.92 11.77 -15.74
C GLU A 298 10.76 13.01 -16.09
N ALA A 299 10.62 13.54 -17.32
CA ALA A 299 11.32 14.75 -17.74
C ALA A 299 10.94 15.99 -16.93
N ALA A 300 9.72 16.07 -16.41
CA ALA A 300 9.25 17.19 -15.58
C ALA A 300 10.01 17.34 -14.26
N ALA A 301 10.65 16.27 -13.76
CA ALA A 301 11.44 16.32 -12.52
C ALA A 301 12.86 16.88 -12.72
N ARG A 302 13.29 17.12 -13.97
CA ARG A 302 14.65 17.55 -14.31
C ARG A 302 15.17 18.75 -13.50
N PRO A 303 14.37 19.80 -13.19
CA PRO A 303 14.86 20.92 -12.37
C PRO A 303 15.42 20.50 -11.00
N ALA A 304 14.81 19.51 -10.34
CA ALA A 304 15.31 18.99 -9.06
C ALA A 304 16.66 18.26 -9.24
N GLN A 305 16.78 17.47 -10.31
CA GLN A 305 18.03 16.78 -10.63
C GLN A 305 19.16 17.76 -10.97
N GLU A 306 18.87 18.81 -11.74
CA GLU A 306 19.83 19.87 -12.10
C GLU A 306 20.29 20.66 -10.87
N ALA A 307 19.45 20.77 -9.83
CA ALA A 307 19.78 21.35 -8.53
C ALA A 307 20.58 20.41 -7.61
N GLY A 308 20.93 19.19 -8.08
CA GLY A 308 21.71 18.22 -7.32
C GLY A 308 20.89 17.33 -6.37
N ILE A 309 19.56 17.45 -6.36
CA ILE A 309 18.69 16.58 -5.58
C ILE A 309 18.70 15.18 -6.20
N ARG A 310 18.80 14.13 -5.37
CA ARG A 310 18.70 12.75 -5.85
C ARG A 310 17.26 12.47 -6.29
N VAL A 311 17.04 12.30 -7.59
CA VAL A 311 15.73 11.97 -8.15
C VAL A 311 15.61 10.49 -8.44
N VAL A 312 14.49 9.88 -8.03
CA VAL A 312 14.11 8.51 -8.39
C VAL A 312 12.77 8.51 -9.11
N TYR A 313 12.70 7.84 -10.26
CA TYR A 313 11.47 7.63 -11.02
C TYR A 313 10.92 6.25 -10.74
N LEU A 314 9.89 6.17 -9.90
CA LEU A 314 9.35 4.90 -9.43
C LEU A 314 8.34 4.33 -10.44
N ARG A 315 8.84 3.57 -11.42
CA ARG A 315 8.07 2.92 -12.49
C ARG A 315 7.24 1.78 -11.91
N THR A 316 6.06 2.12 -11.43
CA THR A 316 5.20 1.19 -10.68
C THR A 316 4.43 0.25 -11.61
N GLY A 317 4.47 -1.05 -11.29
CA GLY A 317 3.65 -2.09 -11.92
C GLY A 317 2.19 -2.10 -11.44
N LEU A 318 1.49 -3.19 -11.72
CA LEU A 318 0.14 -3.45 -11.20
C LEU A 318 0.23 -3.76 -9.70
N VAL A 319 -0.14 -2.80 -8.87
CA VAL A 319 -0.12 -2.98 -7.41
C VAL A 319 -1.27 -3.90 -6.96
N LEU A 320 -0.90 -5.04 -6.38
CA LEU A 320 -1.83 -5.98 -5.77
C LEU A 320 -2.11 -5.55 -4.33
N SER A 321 -3.36 -5.17 -4.07
CA SER A 321 -3.81 -4.70 -2.76
C SER A 321 -5.24 -5.15 -2.48
N GLY A 322 -5.50 -5.66 -1.27
CA GLY A 322 -6.86 -5.93 -0.81
C GLY A 322 -7.69 -4.67 -0.55
N TRP A 323 -7.05 -3.49 -0.44
CA TRP A 323 -7.74 -2.21 -0.18
C TRP A 323 -8.40 -1.60 -1.41
N GLY A 324 -8.22 -2.19 -2.59
CA GLY A 324 -8.84 -1.71 -3.82
C GLY A 324 -7.93 -1.85 -5.05
N GLY A 325 -7.86 -0.79 -5.85
CA GLY A 325 -7.11 -0.81 -7.10
C GLY A 325 -7.68 -1.82 -8.10
N MET A 326 -6.80 -2.47 -8.86
CA MET A 326 -7.21 -3.47 -9.85
C MET A 326 -7.92 -4.66 -9.20
N LEU A 327 -7.41 -5.17 -8.07
CA LEU A 327 -8.02 -6.31 -7.38
C LEU A 327 -9.43 -5.98 -6.87
N GLY A 328 -9.66 -4.77 -6.36
CA GLY A 328 -11.00 -4.33 -5.94
C GLY A 328 -12.04 -4.36 -7.07
N LEU A 329 -11.62 -4.21 -8.33
CA LEU A 329 -12.49 -4.33 -9.50
C LEU A 329 -12.68 -5.80 -9.94
N MET A 330 -11.64 -6.62 -9.80
CA MET A 330 -11.66 -8.02 -10.26
C MET A 330 -12.35 -8.96 -9.28
N VAL A 331 -12.11 -8.82 -7.98
CA VAL A 331 -12.58 -9.75 -6.95
C VAL A 331 -14.11 -9.96 -7.00
N PRO A 332 -14.97 -8.93 -7.10
CA PRO A 332 -16.42 -9.14 -7.19
C PRO A 332 -16.84 -9.97 -8.41
N LEU A 333 -16.19 -9.75 -9.57
CA LEU A 333 -16.48 -10.49 -10.80
C LEU A 333 -16.12 -11.97 -10.65
N PHE A 334 -14.97 -12.26 -10.05
CA PHE A 334 -14.54 -13.63 -9.77
C PHE A 334 -15.46 -14.31 -8.74
N GLN A 335 -15.86 -13.59 -7.69
CA GLN A 335 -16.81 -14.11 -6.70
C GLN A 335 -18.18 -14.43 -7.30
N ALA A 336 -18.62 -13.67 -8.31
CA ALA A 336 -19.84 -13.91 -9.08
C ALA A 336 -19.70 -14.99 -10.18
N GLY A 337 -18.52 -15.59 -10.35
CA GLY A 337 -18.26 -16.60 -11.39
C GLY A 337 -18.07 -16.02 -12.80
N LEU A 338 -17.92 -14.70 -12.93
CA LEU A 338 -17.66 -13.97 -14.19
C LEU A 338 -16.17 -13.73 -14.43
N GLY A 339 -15.30 -14.35 -13.63
CA GLY A 339 -13.85 -14.22 -13.73
C GLY A 339 -13.26 -15.03 -14.89
N GLY A 340 -12.20 -14.49 -15.49
CA GLY A 340 -11.42 -15.20 -16.50
C GLY A 340 -10.46 -14.30 -17.27
N ARG A 341 -9.91 -14.84 -18.35
CA ARG A 341 -8.94 -14.13 -19.20
C ARG A 341 -9.57 -12.93 -19.92
N LEU A 342 -8.79 -11.87 -20.11
CA LEU A 342 -9.18 -10.65 -20.81
C LEU A 342 -8.46 -10.59 -22.16
N GLY A 343 -9.21 -10.46 -23.26
CA GLY A 343 -8.65 -10.46 -24.60
C GLY A 343 -7.98 -11.80 -24.95
N SER A 344 -6.75 -11.74 -25.45
CA SER A 344 -5.96 -12.96 -25.75
C SER A 344 -5.51 -13.67 -24.47
N GLY A 345 -5.32 -12.92 -23.38
CA GLY A 345 -4.70 -13.38 -22.14
C GLY A 345 -3.17 -13.44 -22.20
N ARG A 346 -2.56 -13.09 -23.34
CA ARG A 346 -1.10 -13.21 -23.56
C ARG A 346 -0.31 -12.01 -23.06
N GLN A 347 -0.96 -10.86 -22.92
CA GLN A 347 -0.32 -9.62 -22.52
C GLN A 347 0.38 -9.79 -21.16
N GLN A 348 1.59 -9.25 -21.07
CA GLN A 348 2.42 -9.36 -19.88
C GLN A 348 1.92 -8.42 -18.79
N GLN A 349 1.96 -8.89 -17.54
CA GLN A 349 1.49 -8.19 -16.36
C GLN A 349 2.66 -8.10 -15.39
N ALA A 350 3.38 -7.00 -15.43
CA ALA A 350 4.33 -6.65 -14.38
C ALA A 350 3.53 -6.15 -13.16
N TRP A 351 3.51 -6.95 -12.11
CA TRP A 351 2.73 -6.71 -10.88
C TRP A 351 3.68 -6.49 -9.70
N ILE A 352 3.20 -5.95 -8.58
CA ILE A 352 3.94 -5.87 -7.32
C ILE A 352 2.97 -5.99 -6.16
N HIS A 353 3.32 -6.70 -5.09
CA HIS A 353 2.53 -6.67 -3.87
C HIS A 353 2.64 -5.30 -3.20
N LEU A 354 1.53 -4.76 -2.67
CA LEU A 354 1.54 -3.43 -2.05
C LEU A 354 2.64 -3.29 -1.00
N ASP A 355 2.81 -4.26 -0.11
CA ASP A 355 3.83 -4.15 0.94
C ASP A 355 5.26 -4.14 0.37
N ASP A 356 5.53 -4.87 -0.73
CA ASP A 356 6.82 -4.78 -1.43
C ASP A 356 7.06 -3.40 -2.02
N HIS A 357 6.02 -2.80 -2.63
CA HIS A 357 6.09 -1.42 -3.12
C HIS A 357 6.46 -0.44 -2.02
N LEU A 358 5.81 -0.53 -0.84
CA LEU A 358 6.08 0.36 0.29
C LEU A 358 7.51 0.27 0.78
N GLY A 359 8.07 -0.94 0.90
CA GLY A 359 9.44 -1.05 1.38
C GLY A 359 10.51 -0.85 0.31
N LEU A 360 10.19 -0.98 -0.98
CA LEU A 360 11.09 -0.46 -2.01
C LEU A 360 11.21 1.05 -1.89
N VAL A 361 10.09 1.76 -1.68
CA VAL A 361 10.12 3.20 -1.37
C VAL A 361 10.94 3.47 -0.10
N HIS A 362 10.73 2.69 0.96
CA HIS A 362 11.51 2.82 2.20
C HIS A 362 13.01 2.60 1.99
N GLU A 363 13.40 1.58 1.23
CA GLU A 363 14.82 1.31 0.95
C GLU A 363 15.45 2.46 0.14
N ILE A 364 14.71 3.03 -0.83
CA ILE A 364 15.14 4.21 -1.59
C ILE A 364 15.38 5.43 -0.68
N LEU A 365 14.59 5.61 0.38
CA LEU A 365 14.80 6.70 1.34
C LEU A 365 16.17 6.59 2.02
N PHE A 366 16.62 5.36 2.31
CA PHE A 366 17.81 5.12 3.12
C PHE A 366 19.07 4.74 2.33
N ASP A 367 18.93 4.29 1.08
CA ASP A 367 20.04 3.87 0.23
C ASP A 367 20.26 4.84 -0.96
N PRO A 368 21.33 5.66 -0.93
CA PRO A 368 21.62 6.66 -1.96
C PRO A 368 22.10 6.05 -3.31
N ARG A 369 22.26 4.72 -3.39
CA ARG A 369 22.55 4.02 -4.65
C ARG A 369 21.35 4.05 -5.59
N TYR A 370 20.12 4.05 -5.07
CA TYR A 370 18.92 4.21 -5.88
C TYR A 370 18.83 5.63 -6.46
N ARG A 371 18.92 5.73 -7.79
CA ARG A 371 18.84 6.98 -8.56
C ARG A 371 18.29 6.71 -9.97
N GLY A 372 17.59 7.68 -10.54
CA GLY A 372 17.01 7.54 -11.87
C GLY A 372 15.83 6.56 -11.89
N PRO A 373 15.58 5.87 -13.02
CA PRO A 373 14.44 4.96 -13.14
C PRO A 373 14.62 3.71 -12.31
N ILE A 374 13.58 3.29 -11.60
CA ILE A 374 13.52 2.05 -10.82
C ILE A 374 12.18 1.35 -11.10
N ASN A 375 12.22 0.11 -11.59
CA ASN A 375 11.00 -0.69 -11.78
C ASN A 375 10.51 -1.22 -10.43
N ALA A 376 9.36 -0.71 -9.98
CA ALA A 376 8.67 -1.22 -8.80
C ALA A 376 7.70 -2.34 -9.22
N THR A 377 8.28 -3.50 -9.51
CA THR A 377 7.63 -4.73 -9.95
C THR A 377 8.21 -5.92 -9.20
N ALA A 378 7.41 -6.95 -8.90
CA ALA A 378 7.94 -8.25 -8.48
C ALA A 378 8.85 -8.86 -9.57
N PRO A 379 9.80 -9.75 -9.21
CA PRO A 379 10.79 -10.33 -10.14
C PRO A 379 10.19 -11.09 -11.33
N SER A 380 8.99 -11.66 -11.15
CA SER A 380 8.36 -12.56 -12.12
C SER A 380 7.05 -12.01 -12.66
N PRO A 381 7.09 -11.21 -13.74
CA PRO A 381 5.90 -10.85 -14.50
C PRO A 381 5.20 -12.10 -15.03
N VAL A 382 3.89 -12.04 -15.16
CA VAL A 382 3.07 -13.16 -15.64
C VAL A 382 2.23 -12.73 -16.82
N ARG A 383 1.73 -13.69 -17.60
CA ARG A 383 0.68 -13.42 -18.58
C ARG A 383 -0.64 -13.12 -17.89
N GLN A 384 -1.50 -12.34 -18.53
CA GLN A 384 -2.82 -12.04 -17.99
C GLN A 384 -3.66 -13.30 -17.71
N SER A 385 -3.54 -14.34 -18.53
CA SER A 385 -4.22 -15.62 -18.27
C SER A 385 -3.75 -16.30 -16.98
N GLU A 386 -2.46 -16.18 -16.65
CA GLU A 386 -1.89 -16.73 -15.43
C GLU A 386 -2.36 -15.95 -14.20
N LEU A 387 -2.41 -14.61 -14.31
CA LEU A 387 -2.99 -13.75 -13.27
C LEU A 387 -4.47 -14.09 -13.00
N ALA A 388 -5.27 -14.26 -14.05
CA ALA A 388 -6.66 -14.66 -13.93
C ALA A 388 -6.81 -16.06 -13.30
N GLY A 389 -5.98 -17.02 -13.71
CA GLY A 389 -5.98 -18.37 -13.16
C GLY A 389 -5.61 -18.40 -11.68
N ALA A 390 -4.55 -17.68 -11.29
CA ALA A 390 -4.10 -17.55 -9.91
C ALA A 390 -5.17 -16.92 -9.01
N LEU A 391 -5.80 -15.83 -9.47
CA LEU A 391 -6.90 -15.20 -8.73
C LEU A 391 -8.09 -16.14 -8.54
N GLY A 392 -8.44 -16.93 -9.58
CA GLY A 392 -9.47 -17.96 -9.48
C GLY A 392 -9.15 -19.01 -8.42
N ARG A 393 -7.91 -19.53 -8.43
CA ARG A 393 -7.45 -20.52 -7.43
C ARG A 393 -7.51 -19.98 -6.00
N VAL A 394 -6.97 -18.78 -5.77
CA VAL A 394 -6.95 -18.12 -4.45
C VAL A 394 -8.36 -17.83 -3.93
N LEU A 395 -9.29 -17.45 -4.80
CA LEU A 395 -10.69 -17.22 -4.41
C LEU A 395 -11.54 -18.49 -4.36
N HIS A 396 -10.98 -19.65 -4.74
CA HIS A 396 -11.69 -20.91 -4.95
C HIS A 396 -12.90 -20.75 -5.90
N ARG A 397 -12.69 -20.05 -7.03
CA ARG A 397 -13.70 -19.80 -8.07
C ARG A 397 -13.16 -20.15 -9.45
N PRO A 398 -13.99 -20.69 -10.36
CA PRO A 398 -13.57 -20.96 -11.73
C PRO A 398 -13.21 -19.66 -12.45
N ALA A 399 -12.08 -19.64 -13.16
CA ALA A 399 -11.61 -18.51 -13.97
C ALA A 399 -11.79 -18.77 -15.48
N LEU A 400 -12.99 -19.26 -15.86
CA LEU A 400 -13.23 -19.85 -17.18
C LEU A 400 -13.94 -18.92 -18.16
N ALA A 401 -14.41 -17.74 -17.75
CA ALA A 401 -15.15 -16.84 -18.62
C ALA A 401 -14.19 -15.90 -19.39
N PRO A 402 -13.84 -16.18 -20.66
CA PRO A 402 -13.02 -15.25 -21.43
C PRO A 402 -13.85 -14.01 -21.76
N THR A 403 -13.30 -12.82 -21.52
CA THR A 403 -13.90 -11.56 -21.98
C THR A 403 -13.25 -11.15 -23.31
N PRO A 404 -13.97 -11.18 -24.45
CA PRO A 404 -13.39 -10.80 -25.74
C PRO A 404 -12.95 -9.34 -25.77
N ALA A 405 -11.90 -9.04 -26.55
CA ALA A 405 -11.41 -7.66 -26.73
C ALA A 405 -12.50 -6.71 -27.23
N ALA A 406 -13.39 -7.18 -28.12
CA ALA A 406 -14.51 -6.37 -28.61
C ALA A 406 -15.47 -5.94 -27.48
N ALA A 407 -15.77 -6.84 -26.53
CA ALA A 407 -16.61 -6.53 -25.37
C ALA A 407 -15.93 -5.50 -24.45
N LEU A 408 -14.62 -5.65 -24.23
CA LEU A 408 -13.84 -4.68 -23.45
C LEU A 408 -13.82 -3.30 -24.09
N ARG A 409 -13.60 -3.22 -25.41
CA ARG A 409 -13.64 -1.96 -26.17
C ARG A 409 -15.02 -1.31 -26.13
N LEU A 410 -16.10 -2.08 -26.16
CA LEU A 410 -17.46 -1.57 -26.05
C LEU A 410 -17.73 -1.01 -24.64
N ALA A 411 -17.34 -1.73 -23.60
CA ALA A 411 -17.57 -1.33 -22.21
C ALA A 411 -16.72 -0.11 -21.82
N LEU A 412 -15.40 -0.19 -22.05
CA LEU A 412 -14.40 0.75 -21.56
C LEU A 412 -14.08 1.89 -22.55
N GLY A 413 -14.49 1.75 -23.81
CA GLY A 413 -14.01 2.57 -24.93
C GLY A 413 -12.70 2.02 -25.50
N ARG A 414 -12.54 2.10 -26.83
CA ARG A 414 -11.42 1.49 -27.57
C ARG A 414 -10.05 1.90 -27.02
N ARG A 415 -9.78 3.20 -26.90
CA ARG A 415 -8.49 3.75 -26.44
C ARG A 415 -8.07 3.20 -25.07
N LYS A 416 -8.98 3.28 -24.08
CA LYS A 416 -8.71 2.78 -22.73
C LYS A 416 -8.53 1.26 -22.70
N ALA A 417 -9.39 0.52 -23.39
CA ALA A 417 -9.29 -0.94 -23.43
C ALA A 417 -7.97 -1.39 -24.05
N ASP A 418 -7.57 -0.78 -25.16
CA ASP A 418 -6.35 -1.14 -25.87
C ASP A 418 -5.11 -0.84 -25.01
N GLU A 419 -4.95 0.38 -24.49
CA GLU A 419 -3.73 0.76 -23.75
C GLU A 419 -3.65 0.25 -22.31
N LEU A 420 -4.78 0.14 -21.58
CA LEU A 420 -4.74 -0.18 -20.15
C LEU A 420 -4.97 -1.67 -19.86
N VAL A 421 -5.65 -2.40 -20.75
CA VAL A 421 -6.15 -3.76 -20.46
C VAL A 421 -5.63 -4.81 -21.43
N LEU A 422 -5.54 -4.47 -22.72
CA LEU A 422 -5.23 -5.43 -23.79
C LEU A 422 -3.74 -5.44 -24.17
N GLN A 423 -2.99 -4.41 -23.79
CA GLN A 423 -1.53 -4.32 -23.90
C GLN A 423 -0.85 -4.68 -22.57
N GLY A 424 0.45 -4.92 -22.62
CA GLY A 424 1.22 -5.23 -21.42
C GLY A 424 2.72 -5.15 -21.62
N GLN A 425 3.44 -5.21 -20.50
CA GLN A 425 4.89 -5.06 -20.48
C GLN A 425 5.50 -6.06 -19.53
N ARG A 426 6.60 -6.69 -19.96
CA ARG A 426 7.39 -7.62 -19.15
C ARG A 426 8.50 -6.87 -18.42
N ALA A 427 8.10 -5.88 -17.62
CA ALA A 427 9.03 -5.09 -16.82
C ALA A 427 9.57 -5.91 -15.64
N VAL A 428 10.89 -5.88 -15.44
CA VAL A 428 11.58 -6.61 -14.36
C VAL A 428 12.39 -5.62 -13.51
N PRO A 429 12.56 -5.87 -12.20
CA PRO A 429 13.18 -4.93 -11.26
C PRO A 429 14.72 -5.07 -11.22
N ALA A 430 15.39 -4.97 -12.36
CA ALA A 430 16.82 -5.28 -12.47
C ALA A 430 17.69 -4.39 -11.57
N ALA A 431 17.34 -3.11 -11.42
CA ALA A 431 18.06 -2.20 -10.53
C ALA A 431 17.90 -2.58 -9.05
N ALA A 432 16.69 -2.94 -8.60
CA ALA A 432 16.44 -3.34 -7.21
C ALA A 432 17.09 -4.70 -6.90
N GLU A 433 17.07 -5.65 -7.84
CA GLU A 433 17.75 -6.94 -7.70
C GLU A 433 19.27 -6.78 -7.60
N ALA A 434 19.86 -5.92 -8.45
CA ALA A 434 21.29 -5.64 -8.41
C ALA A 434 21.74 -5.00 -7.09
N LEU A 435 20.85 -4.27 -6.41
CA LEU A 435 21.11 -3.65 -5.10
C LEU A 435 20.78 -4.56 -3.91
N GLY A 436 20.19 -5.73 -4.15
CA GLY A 436 19.90 -6.74 -3.13
C GLY A 436 18.55 -6.57 -2.42
N PHE A 437 17.58 -5.92 -3.06
CA PHE A 437 16.24 -5.74 -2.48
C PHE A 437 15.60 -7.08 -2.10
N SER A 438 15.08 -7.17 -0.87
CA SER A 438 14.46 -8.40 -0.34
C SER A 438 12.95 -8.39 -0.54
N TRP A 439 12.47 -9.19 -1.50
CA TRP A 439 11.04 -9.35 -1.79
C TRP A 439 10.32 -10.21 -0.73
N LEU A 440 9.24 -9.68 -0.17
CA LEU A 440 8.35 -10.45 0.72
C LEU A 440 7.44 -11.38 -0.09
N TYR A 441 6.99 -10.93 -1.26
CA TYR A 441 6.05 -11.65 -2.12
C TYR A 441 6.54 -11.72 -3.58
N PRO A 442 7.61 -12.50 -3.87
CA PRO A 442 8.12 -12.65 -5.23
C PRO A 442 7.20 -13.48 -6.14
N GLU A 443 6.32 -14.29 -5.56
CA GLU A 443 5.39 -15.19 -6.25
C GLU A 443 3.95 -14.67 -6.20
N LEU A 444 3.24 -14.79 -7.33
CA LEU A 444 1.93 -14.18 -7.51
C LEU A 444 0.84 -14.77 -6.60
N GLU A 445 0.76 -16.10 -6.48
CA GLU A 445 -0.29 -16.74 -5.69
C GLU A 445 -0.18 -16.41 -4.19
N PRO A 446 1.00 -16.54 -3.54
CA PRO A 446 1.20 -16.08 -2.17
C PRO A 446 0.86 -14.58 -1.99
N ALA A 447 1.23 -13.72 -2.94
CA ALA A 447 0.90 -12.30 -2.91
C ALA A 447 -0.62 -12.05 -2.90
N LEU A 448 -1.35 -12.74 -3.79
CA LEU A 448 -2.81 -12.66 -3.86
C LEU A 448 -3.48 -13.23 -2.62
N ALA A 449 -3.00 -14.37 -2.11
CA ALA A 449 -3.54 -15.02 -0.92
C ALA A 449 -3.42 -14.10 0.30
N HIS A 450 -2.24 -13.52 0.51
CA HIS A 450 -2.02 -12.54 1.57
C HIS A 450 -2.90 -11.30 1.42
N ALA A 451 -2.96 -10.70 0.23
CA ALA A 451 -3.76 -9.49 -0.02
C ALA A 451 -5.27 -9.71 0.18
N LEU A 452 -5.76 -10.94 0.03
CA LEU A 452 -7.18 -11.30 0.08
C LEU A 452 -7.58 -12.11 1.32
N GLY A 453 -6.65 -12.41 2.22
CA GLY A 453 -6.89 -13.14 3.46
C GLY A 453 -7.32 -14.58 3.20
N ARG A 454 -6.57 -15.28 2.35
CA ARG A 454 -6.85 -16.65 1.90
C ARG A 454 -5.80 -17.63 2.35
#